data_AF-A0A328TS32-F1
#
_entry.id   AF-A0A328TS32-F1
#
_cell.length_a   1.000
_cell.length_b   1.000
_cell.length_c   1.000
_cell.angle_alpha   90.00
_cell.angle_beta   90.00
_cell.angle_gamma   90.00
#
_symmetry.space_group_name_H-M   'P 1'
#
loop_
_entity.id
_entity.type
_entity.pdbx_description
1 polymer ?
#
loop_
_entity_poly.entity_id
_entity_poly.type
_entity_poly.pdbx_seq_one_letter_code
_entity_poly.pdbx_strand_id
1 'polypeptide(L)'
;MSSQKPATHENKPIYQCDSKVHHTMKSVKDHLHHLCATHANRLVKVETCDGDVFEGHIVYCDRGMLYICLSNEGCNRAFFPNYPSYYNNFVLPLVLFNLLAISLL
;
A
#
# COMPACT_ATOMS: atom_id res chain seq x y z
N MET A 1 1.98 -24.37 54.15
CA MET A 1 2.76 -24.11 52.92
C MET A 1 1.77 -23.95 51.79
N SER A 2 1.51 -22.73 51.32
CA SER A 2 0.50 -22.45 50.28
C SER A 2 1.21 -22.24 48.95
N SER A 3 1.02 -23.16 48.00
CA SER A 3 1.61 -23.11 46.67
C SER A 3 1.01 -21.98 45.83
N GLN A 4 1.83 -21.02 45.42
CA GLN A 4 1.51 -20.07 44.36
C GLN A 4 1.49 -20.80 43.01
N LYS A 5 0.35 -20.80 42.31
CA LYS A 5 0.27 -21.22 40.91
C LYS A 5 0.89 -20.13 40.03
N PRO A 6 1.78 -20.46 39.08
CA PRO A 6 2.28 -19.48 38.12
C PRO A 6 1.15 -19.07 37.17
N ALA A 7 0.88 -17.76 37.09
CA ALA A 7 -0.06 -17.20 36.14
C ALA A 7 0.59 -17.19 34.74
N THR A 8 0.28 -18.19 33.92
CA THR A 8 0.57 -18.17 32.49
C THR A 8 -0.31 -17.11 31.83
N HIS A 9 0.29 -15.99 31.45
CA HIS A 9 -0.35 -15.00 30.59
C HIS A 9 -0.53 -15.61 29.19
N GLU A 10 -1.71 -16.16 28.91
CA GLU A 10 -2.07 -16.55 27.55
C GLU A 10 -2.27 -15.28 26.71
N ASN A 11 -1.29 -14.96 25.86
CA ASN A 11 -1.39 -13.92 24.85
C ASN A 11 -2.35 -14.36 23.75
N LYS A 12 -3.66 -14.28 24.02
CA LYS A 12 -4.70 -14.57 23.05
C LYS A 12 -4.94 -13.34 22.17
N PRO A 13 -4.95 -13.49 20.83
CA PRO A 13 -5.18 -12.36 19.93
C PRO A 13 -6.57 -11.77 20.18
N ILE A 14 -6.64 -10.43 20.30
CA ILE A 14 -7.89 -9.67 20.50
C ILE A 14 -8.76 -9.74 19.24
N TYR A 15 -8.13 -9.85 18.07
CA TYR A 15 -8.79 -10.03 16.79
C TYR A 15 -8.11 -11.13 15.99
N GLN A 16 -8.91 -12.06 15.49
CA GLN A 16 -8.50 -13.06 14.53
C GLN A 16 -9.30 -12.79 13.25
N CYS A 17 -8.61 -12.53 12.15
CA CYS A 17 -9.26 -12.35 10.86
C CYS A 17 -9.99 -13.65 10.46
N ASP A 18 -11.20 -13.52 9.94
CA ASP A 18 -11.92 -14.65 9.35
C ASP A 18 -11.09 -15.29 8.24
N SER A 19 -11.09 -16.62 8.18
CA SER A 19 -10.25 -17.38 7.25
C SER A 19 -10.55 -17.04 5.78
N LYS A 20 -11.81 -16.78 5.43
CA LYS A 20 -12.21 -16.41 4.07
C LYS A 20 -11.71 -15.01 3.73
N VAL A 21 -11.88 -14.06 4.65
CA VAL A 21 -11.40 -12.68 4.46
C VAL A 21 -9.89 -12.65 4.27
N HIS A 22 -9.16 -13.38 5.12
CA HIS A 22 -7.70 -13.50 5.01
C HIS A 22 -7.28 -14.07 3.65
N HIS A 23 -7.94 -15.13 3.18
CA HIS A 23 -7.65 -15.72 1.87
C HIS A 23 -7.91 -14.73 0.74
N THR A 24 -9.07 -14.06 0.75
CA THR A 24 -9.42 -13.06 -0.26
C THR A 24 -8.41 -11.92 -0.30
N MET A 25 -8.06 -11.34 0.84
CA MET A 25 -7.05 -10.28 0.91
C MET A 25 -5.70 -10.74 0.38
N LYS A 26 -5.28 -11.96 0.72
CA LYS A 26 -4.05 -12.55 0.20
C LYS A 26 -4.10 -12.68 -1.33
N SER A 27 -5.18 -13.23 -1.89
CA SER A 27 -5.35 -13.39 -3.33
C SER A 27 -5.35 -12.04 -4.07
N VAL A 28 -6.01 -11.01 -3.51
CA VAL A 28 -5.98 -9.65 -4.07
C VAL A 28 -4.57 -9.07 -4.05
N LYS A 29 -3.86 -9.22 -2.92
CA LYS A 29 -2.47 -8.75 -2.80
C LYS A 29 -1.55 -9.42 -3.82
N ASP A 30 -1.68 -10.73 -3.99
CA ASP A 30 -0.87 -11.51 -4.94
C ASP A 30 -1.19 -11.10 -6.39
N HIS A 31 -2.46 -10.85 -6.71
CA HIS A 31 -2.88 -10.34 -8.02
C HIS A 31 -2.30 -8.95 -8.32
N LEU A 32 -2.45 -8.01 -7.38
CA LEU A 32 -1.90 -6.66 -7.54
C LEU A 32 -0.38 -6.66 -7.64
N HIS A 33 0.30 -7.51 -6.88
CA HIS A 33 1.75 -7.67 -6.99
C HIS A 33 2.16 -8.11 -8.40
N HIS A 34 1.46 -9.08 -8.99
CA HIS A 34 1.72 -9.51 -10.36
C HIS A 34 1.44 -8.41 -11.40
N LEU A 35 0.35 -7.66 -11.22
CA LEU A 35 -0.03 -6.56 -12.10
C LEU A 35 1.01 -5.41 -12.05
N CYS A 36 1.42 -5.01 -10.84
CA CYS A 36 2.45 -4.00 -10.64
C CYS A 36 3.80 -4.44 -11.23
N ALA A 37 4.18 -5.72 -11.09
CA ALA A 37 5.39 -6.25 -11.71
C ALA A 37 5.34 -6.19 -13.25
N THR A 38 4.17 -6.44 -13.84
CA THR A 38 3.95 -6.39 -15.29
C THR A 38 3.98 -4.95 -15.83
N HIS A 39 3.62 -3.98 -15.00
CA HIS A 39 3.59 -2.56 -15.35
C HIS A 39 4.70 -1.73 -14.69
N ALA A 40 5.75 -2.40 -14.20
CA ALA A 40 6.92 -1.73 -13.63
C ALA A 40 7.54 -0.77 -14.66
N ASN A 41 7.99 0.39 -14.17
CA ASN A 41 8.57 1.49 -14.96
C ASN A 41 7.63 2.13 -16.00
N ARG A 42 6.34 1.77 -16.03
CA ARG A 42 5.34 2.43 -16.90
C ARG A 42 4.63 3.54 -16.14
N LEU A 43 4.19 4.56 -16.88
CA LEU A 43 3.33 5.60 -16.36
C LEU A 43 1.95 5.00 -16.03
N VAL A 44 1.53 5.15 -14.79
CA VAL A 44 0.26 4.64 -14.28
C VAL A 44 -0.46 5.71 -13.47
N LYS A 45 -1.77 5.57 -13.41
CA LYS A 45 -2.65 6.27 -12.48
C LYS A 45 -3.18 5.27 -11.46
N VAL A 46 -2.96 5.56 -10.19
CA VAL A 46 -3.34 4.72 -9.05
C VAL A 46 -4.39 5.46 -8.24
N GLU A 47 -5.53 4.85 -8.02
CA GLU A 47 -6.60 5.36 -7.16
C GLU A 47 -6.68 4.52 -5.88
N THR A 48 -6.77 5.16 -4.73
CA THR A 48 -6.90 4.51 -3.43
C THR A 48 -8.37 4.37 -3.00
N CYS A 49 -8.64 3.49 -2.05
CA CYS A 49 -9.95 3.31 -1.42
C CYS A 49 -10.45 4.60 -0.74
N ASP A 50 -9.54 5.48 -0.35
CA ASP A 50 -9.84 6.79 0.24
C ASP A 50 -10.16 7.86 -0.83
N GLY A 51 -10.06 7.52 -2.12
CA GLY A 51 -10.32 8.42 -3.24
C GLY A 51 -9.13 9.31 -3.62
N ASP A 52 -7.94 9.01 -3.10
CA ASP A 52 -6.71 9.68 -3.53
C ASP A 52 -6.21 9.10 -4.84
N VAL A 53 -5.69 9.97 -5.70
CA VAL A 53 -5.23 9.62 -7.03
C VAL A 53 -3.77 10.04 -7.18
N PHE A 54 -2.93 9.08 -7.57
CA PHE A 54 -1.50 9.25 -7.77
C PHE A 54 -1.15 8.91 -9.21
N GLU A 55 -0.38 9.77 -9.86
CA GLU A 55 0.11 9.55 -11.22
C GLU A 55 1.64 9.47 -11.18
N GLY A 56 2.21 8.45 -11.80
CA GLY A 56 3.63 8.17 -11.62
C GLY A 56 4.11 6.89 -12.27
N HIS A 57 5.39 6.59 -12.11
CA HIS A 57 5.99 5.33 -12.52
C HIS A 57 6.07 4.35 -11.37
N ILE A 58 5.65 3.10 -11.60
CA ILE A 58 5.84 2.02 -10.62
C ILE A 58 7.35 1.74 -10.52
N VAL A 59 7.93 2.02 -9.35
CA VAL A 59 9.35 1.76 -9.06
C VAL A 59 9.52 0.34 -8.55
N TYR A 60 8.68 -0.03 -7.58
CA TYR A 60 8.82 -1.30 -6.87
C TYR A 60 7.49 -1.70 -6.22
N CYS A 61 7.27 -2.99 -6.02
CA CYS A 61 6.12 -3.50 -5.29
C CYS A 61 6.59 -4.69 -4.43
N ASP A 62 6.45 -4.58 -3.11
CA ASP A 62 6.85 -5.64 -2.18
C ASP A 62 5.98 -5.67 -0.93
N ARG A 63 5.75 -6.87 -0.38
CA ARG A 63 5.03 -7.09 0.89
C ARG A 63 3.64 -6.44 1.01
N GLY A 64 3.02 -6.07 -0.12
CA GLY A 64 1.77 -5.32 -0.09
C GLY A 64 1.94 -3.80 -0.11
N MET A 65 3.13 -3.30 -0.45
CA MET A 65 3.47 -1.90 -0.59
C MET A 65 3.88 -1.63 -2.04
N LEU A 66 3.19 -0.70 -2.69
CA LEU A 66 3.50 -0.18 -4.01
C LEU A 66 4.30 1.11 -3.85
N TYR A 67 5.48 1.16 -4.43
CA TYR A 67 6.34 2.35 -4.48
C TYR A 67 6.17 3.00 -5.84
N ILE A 68 5.55 4.18 -5.85
CA ILE A 68 5.33 4.98 -7.06
C ILE A 68 6.21 6.23 -7.01
N CYS A 69 6.94 6.49 -8.09
CA CYS A 69 7.63 7.75 -8.32
C CYS A 69 6.66 8.69 -9.02
N LEU A 70 6.22 9.75 -8.33
CA LEU A 70 5.22 10.66 -8.87
C LEU A 70 5.74 11.43 -10.09
N SER A 71 4.92 11.50 -11.14
CA SER A 71 5.15 12.38 -12.28
C SER A 71 4.60 13.75 -11.93
N ASN A 72 5.42 14.80 -12.05
CA ASN A 72 4.94 16.17 -11.82
C ASN A 72 3.98 16.68 -12.93
N GLU A 73 3.54 15.79 -13.83
CA GLU A 73 2.71 16.08 -15.00
C GLU A 73 1.22 16.24 -14.65
N GLY A 74 0.82 15.95 -13.41
CA GLY A 74 -0.56 16.11 -12.93
C GLY A 74 -0.70 16.44 -11.44
N CYS A 75 0.41 16.68 -10.72
CA CYS A 75 0.41 16.94 -9.28
C CYS A 75 -0.10 18.36 -8.93
N ASN A 76 -1.42 18.54 -9.02
CA ASN A 76 -2.14 19.69 -8.44
C ASN A 76 -2.78 19.33 -7.09
N ARG A 77 -2.24 18.34 -6.35
CA ARG A 77 -2.65 18.06 -4.96
C ARG A 77 -1.49 18.28 -4.00
N ALA A 78 -1.62 19.39 -3.30
CA ALA A 78 -0.80 19.87 -2.22
C ALA A 78 -0.78 18.89 -1.03
N PHE A 79 0.33 18.17 -0.84
CA PHE A 79 0.79 17.78 0.50
C PHE A 79 1.84 18.76 1.06
N PHE A 80 2.43 19.61 0.21
CA PHE A 80 3.42 20.62 0.61
C PHE A 80 3.27 21.89 -0.25
N PRO A 81 2.54 22.93 0.21
CA PRO A 81 2.17 24.05 -0.64
C PRO A 81 3.30 25.05 -0.95
N ASN A 82 4.57 24.79 -0.60
CA ASN A 82 5.58 25.85 -0.63
C ASN A 82 7.04 25.46 -0.95
N TYR A 83 7.31 24.29 -1.53
CA TYR A 83 8.69 23.92 -1.90
C TYR A 83 8.95 24.04 -3.41
N PRO A 84 10.03 24.73 -3.84
CA PRO A 84 10.33 24.93 -5.25
C PRO A 84 10.56 23.59 -5.95
N SER A 85 9.79 23.41 -7.02
CA SER A 85 9.78 22.21 -7.86
C SER A 85 11.02 22.14 -8.73
N TYR A 86 12.09 21.54 -8.21
CA TYR A 86 13.29 21.24 -9.01
C TYR A 86 13.83 19.81 -8.81
N TYR A 87 13.31 19.04 -7.83
CA TYR A 87 13.79 17.68 -7.50
C TYR A 87 12.69 16.75 -6.94
N ASN A 88 11.43 16.91 -7.32
CA ASN A 88 10.30 16.30 -6.58
C ASN A 88 9.77 14.97 -7.16
N ASN A 89 10.67 14.08 -7.58
CA ASN A 89 10.32 12.69 -7.87
C ASN A 89 10.22 11.92 -6.54
N PHE A 90 9.17 12.18 -5.76
CA PHE A 90 8.96 11.49 -4.48
C PHE A 90 8.47 10.07 -4.72
N VAL A 91 9.10 9.12 -4.03
CA VAL A 91 8.65 7.74 -4.02
C VAL A 91 7.69 7.55 -2.84
N LEU A 92 6.41 7.32 -3.14
CA LEU A 92 5.39 7.09 -2.12
C LEU A 92 5.13 5.59 -1.93
N PRO A 93 5.26 5.07 -0.69
CA PRO A 93 4.78 3.74 -0.35
C PRO A 93 3.25 3.75 -0.14
N LEU A 94 2.53 3.11 -1.05
CA LEU A 94 1.08 2.92 -1.00
C LEU A 94 0.77 1.49 -0.58
N VAL A 95 -0.13 1.29 0.38
CA VAL A 95 -0.51 -0.06 0.76
C VAL A 95 -1.51 -0.63 -0.24
N LEU A 96 -1.23 -1.83 -0.77
CA LEU A 96 -2.03 -2.49 -1.82
C LEU A 96 -3.50 -2.71 -1.41
N PHE A 97 -3.78 -2.94 -0.12
CA PHE A 97 -5.17 -3.08 0.35
C PHE A 97 -5.94 -1.75 0.35
N ASN A 98 -5.22 -0.62 0.30
CA ASN A 98 -5.81 0.69 0.10
C ASN A 98 -5.91 1.05 -1.39
N LEU A 99 -5.58 0.18 -2.34
CA LEU A 99 -5.71 0.49 -3.78
C LEU A 99 -7.06 0.05 -4.33
N LEU A 100 -7.77 0.98 -4.97
CA LEU A 100 -9.07 0.78 -5.61
C LEU A 100 -8.91 0.47 -7.11
N ALA A 101 -8.03 1.18 -7.82
CA ALA A 101 -7.79 0.96 -9.24
C ALA A 101 -6.35 1.31 -9.67
N ILE A 102 -5.81 0.58 -10.64
CA ILE A 102 -4.57 0.90 -11.33
C ILE A 102 -4.88 0.96 -12.84
N SER A 103 -4.68 2.13 -13.43
CA SER A 103 -4.90 2.39 -14.86
C SER A 103 -3.59 2.72 -15.55
N LEU A 104 -3.37 2.15 -16.73
CA LEU A 104 -2.30 2.57 -17.63
C LEU A 104 -2.70 3.87 -18.31
N LEU A 105 -1.76 4.81 -18.43
CA LEU A 105 -1.90 6.03 -19.23
C LEU A 105 -1.13 5.89 -20.54
#